data_AF-A0A0K0E0Z8-F1
#
_entry.id   AF-A0A0K0E0Z8-F1
#
_cell.length_a   1.000
_cell.length_b   1.000
_cell.length_c   1.000
_cell.angle_alpha   90.00
_cell.angle_beta   90.00
_cell.angle_gamma   90.00
#
_symmetry.space_group_name_H-M   'P 1'
#
loop_
_entity.id
_entity.type
_entity.pdbx_description
1 polymer ?
#
loop_
_entity_poly.entity_id
_entity_poly.type
_entity_poly.pdbx_seq_one_letter_code
_entity_poly.pdbx_strand_id
1 'polypeptide(L)'
;MDDTKKCPEKLNFIGSDIVELENLKQYASILEPSLCITNDIGILLIESLSEYLDNLISISVKMAKHRTGLYVQKKDVIEALKKYSNVVVLEDVNENWY
;
A
#
# COMPACT_ATOMS: atom_id res chain seq x y z
N MET A 1 11.27 -39.96 -22.03
CA MET A 1 12.33 -38.96 -21.83
C MET A 1 11.72 -37.91 -20.92
N ASP A 2 12.34 -37.75 -19.75
CA ASP A 2 11.98 -36.80 -18.70
C ASP A 2 12.14 -35.35 -19.18
N ASP A 3 11.04 -34.65 -19.41
CA ASP A 3 11.05 -33.18 -19.48
C ASP A 3 10.76 -32.63 -18.07
N THR A 4 11.75 -32.83 -17.20
CA THR A 4 11.73 -32.31 -15.83
C THR A 4 11.84 -30.79 -15.86
N LYS A 5 10.80 -30.14 -15.30
CA LYS A 5 10.89 -28.91 -14.48
C LYS A 5 11.83 -27.83 -15.03
N LYS A 6 11.35 -27.03 -15.98
CA LYS A 6 11.75 -25.61 -15.99
C LYS A 6 11.10 -24.94 -14.78
N CYS A 7 11.82 -24.92 -13.66
CA CYS A 7 11.53 -23.98 -12.59
C CYS A 7 11.52 -22.57 -13.21
N PRO A 8 10.41 -21.83 -13.16
CA PRO A 8 10.44 -20.44 -13.58
C PRO A 8 11.47 -19.75 -12.67
N GLU A 9 12.46 -19.13 -13.29
CA GLU A 9 13.40 -18.26 -12.59
C GLU A 9 12.58 -17.29 -11.74
N LYS A 10 12.79 -17.33 -10.42
CA LYS A 10 12.23 -16.31 -9.54
C LYS A 10 12.87 -15.00 -9.95
N LEU A 11 12.20 -14.26 -10.82
CA LEU A 11 12.44 -12.84 -10.99
C LEU A 11 12.30 -12.24 -9.59
N ASN A 12 13.43 -11.88 -8.99
CA ASN A 12 13.46 -11.05 -7.79
C ASN A 12 12.99 -9.67 -8.24
N PHE A 13 11.67 -9.52 -8.41
CA PHE A 13 11.05 -8.24 -8.60
C PHE A 13 11.17 -7.51 -7.27
N ILE A 14 12.22 -6.71 -7.14
CA ILE A 14 12.28 -5.66 -6.13
C ILE A 14 11.27 -4.63 -6.62
N GLY A 15 10.13 -4.56 -5.92
CA GLY A 15 9.09 -3.58 -6.25
C GLY A 15 9.67 -2.18 -6.24
N SER A 16 9.24 -1.34 -7.18
CA SER A 16 9.46 0.10 -7.10
C SER A 16 8.71 0.66 -5.89
N ASP A 17 9.17 1.79 -5.36
CA ASP A 17 8.42 2.51 -4.34
C ASP A 17 7.01 2.83 -4.86
N ILE A 18 6.03 2.70 -3.96
CA ILE A 18 4.61 2.93 -4.29
C ILE A 18 4.38 4.43 -4.57
N VAL A 19 5.19 5.30 -3.96
CA VAL A 19 5.13 6.76 -4.07
C VAL A 19 6.54 7.31 -4.27
N GLU A 20 6.74 8.06 -5.34
CA GLU A 20 8.00 8.76 -5.62
C GLU A 20 8.01 10.17 -5.01
N LEU A 21 9.21 10.75 -4.87
CA LEU A 21 9.40 12.08 -4.28
C LEU A 21 8.64 13.17 -5.05
N GLU A 22 8.59 13.04 -6.37
CA GLU A 22 7.87 13.91 -7.28
C GLU A 22 6.36 13.87 -6.99
N ASN A 23 5.79 12.68 -6.74
CA ASN A 23 4.38 12.55 -6.39
C ASN A 23 4.10 13.25 -5.06
N LEU A 24 4.97 13.06 -4.06
CA LEU A 24 4.82 13.67 -2.74
C LEU A 24 4.83 15.21 -2.82
N LYS A 25 5.75 15.80 -3.59
CA LYS A 25 5.80 17.25 -3.81
C LYS A 25 4.55 17.76 -4.53
N GLN A 26 4.04 17.01 -5.50
CA GLN A 26 2.78 17.34 -6.18
C GLN A 26 1.61 17.33 -5.20
N TYR A 27 1.44 16.28 -4.39
CA TYR A 27 0.38 16.21 -3.40
C TYR A 27 0.46 17.34 -2.36
N ALA A 28 1.66 17.65 -1.88
CA ALA A 28 1.87 18.77 -0.97
C ALA A 28 1.47 20.11 -1.58
N SER A 29 1.83 20.35 -2.85
CA SER A 29 1.48 21.59 -3.55
C SER A 29 -0.03 21.75 -3.82
N ILE A 30 -0.78 20.64 -3.92
CA ILE A 30 -2.24 20.67 -4.07
C ILE A 30 -2.90 21.09 -2.76
N LEU A 31 -2.38 20.61 -1.63
CA LEU A 31 -2.93 20.89 -0.30
C LEU A 31 -2.54 22.29 0.20
N GLU A 32 -1.26 22.64 0.04
CA GLU A 32 -0.69 23.91 0.48
C GLU A 32 0.38 24.37 -0.53
N PRO A 33 0.03 25.22 -1.52
CA PRO A 33 0.94 25.60 -2.61
C PRO A 33 2.22 26.31 -2.14
N SER A 34 2.20 26.88 -0.94
CA SER A 34 3.35 27.56 -0.34
C SER A 34 4.32 26.60 0.37
N LEU A 35 3.91 25.35 0.60
CA LEU A 35 4.69 24.36 1.33
C LEU A 35 5.80 23.79 0.43
N CYS A 36 7.04 24.07 0.82
CA CYS A 36 8.21 23.46 0.19
C CYS A 36 8.70 22.27 1.04
N ILE A 37 8.63 21.06 0.48
CA ILE A 37 9.17 19.85 1.12
C ILE A 37 10.59 19.60 0.60
N THR A 38 11.56 19.63 1.51
CA THR A 38 12.95 19.28 1.18
C THR A 38 13.07 17.78 0.92
N ASN A 39 14.09 17.37 0.16
CA ASN A 39 14.25 15.97 -0.21
C ASN A 39 14.36 15.05 1.01
N ASP A 40 15.11 15.45 2.04
CA ASP A 40 15.30 14.65 3.26
C ASP A 40 13.98 14.41 4.01
N ILE A 41 13.14 15.46 4.12
CA ILE A 41 11.80 15.33 4.70
C ILE A 41 10.92 14.44 3.82
N GLY A 42 11.00 14.59 2.51
CA GLY A 42 10.25 13.77 1.56
C GLY A 42 10.59 12.27 1.67
N ILE A 43 11.88 11.94 1.81
CA ILE A 43 12.33 10.56 2.02
C ILE A 43 11.76 10.01 3.33
N LEU A 44 11.85 10.75 4.44
CA LEU A 44 11.29 10.32 5.73
C LEU A 44 9.78 10.08 5.67
N LEU A 45 9.04 10.91 4.92
CA LEU A 45 7.60 10.74 4.72
C LEU A 45 7.28 9.49 3.89
N ILE A 46 8.07 9.21 2.85
CA ILE A 46 7.92 8.00 2.04
C ILE A 46 8.22 6.75 2.87
N GLU A 47 9.31 6.75 3.65
CA GLU A 47 9.65 5.64 4.55
C GLU A 47 8.53 5.38 5.57
N SER A 48 8.00 6.44 6.18
CA SER A 48 6.89 6.36 7.13
C SER A 48 5.61 5.81 6.48
N LEU A 49 5.32 6.21 5.23
CA LEU A 49 4.19 5.71 4.47
C LEU A 49 4.36 4.22 4.13
N SER A 50 5.55 3.81 3.71
CA SER A 50 5.86 2.41 3.41
C SER A 50 5.67 1.51 4.64
N GLU A 51 6.17 1.93 5.80
CA GLU A 51 5.95 1.19 7.06
C GLU A 51 4.46 1.11 7.42
N TYR A 52 3.72 2.20 7.22
CA TYR A 52 2.27 2.20 7.43
C TYR A 52 1.56 1.20 6.49
N LEU A 53 1.93 1.17 5.20
CA LEU A 53 1.34 0.27 4.21
C LEU A 53 1.64 -1.20 4.52
N ASP A 54 2.88 -1.53 4.91
CA ASP A 54 3.24 -2.89 5.31
C ASP A 54 2.41 -3.38 6.50
N ASN A 55 2.22 -2.51 7.50
CA ASN A 55 1.36 -2.81 8.64
C ASN A 55 -0.10 -3.01 8.21
N LEU A 56 -0.62 -2.15 7.33
CA LEU A 56 -1.99 -2.25 6.82
C LEU A 56 -2.20 -3.55 6.02
N ILE A 57 -1.23 -3.94 5.19
CA ILE A 57 -1.26 -5.21 4.44
C ILE A 57 -1.29 -6.39 5.42
N SER A 58 -0.43 -6.40 6.43
CA SER A 58 -0.40 -7.48 7.44
C SER A 58 -1.74 -7.62 8.16
N ILE A 59 -2.36 -6.52 8.56
CA ILE A 59 -3.67 -6.52 9.22
C ILE A 59 -4.75 -6.99 8.26
N SER A 60 -4.76 -6.51 7.01
CA SER A 60 -5.72 -6.91 5.98
C SER A 60 -5.67 -8.42 5.71
N VAL A 61 -4.47 -9.01 5.66
CA VAL A 61 -4.28 -10.46 5.54
C VAL A 61 -4.82 -11.21 6.77
N LYS A 62 -4.59 -10.68 7.98
CA LYS A 62 -5.16 -11.25 9.22
C LYS A 62 -6.69 -11.22 9.19
N MET A 63 -7.31 -10.14 8.70
CA MET A 63 -8.77 -10.04 8.55
C MET A 63 -9.29 -11.05 7.52
N ALA A 64 -8.64 -11.14 6.35
CA ALA A 64 -9.00 -12.12 5.33
C ALA A 64 -8.95 -13.56 5.88
N LYS A 65 -7.90 -13.89 6.65
CA LYS A 65 -7.76 -15.19 7.30
C LYS A 65 -8.82 -15.42 8.39
N HIS A 66 -9.14 -14.39 9.19
CA HIS A 66 -10.15 -14.48 10.25
C HIS A 66 -11.53 -14.88 9.71
N ARG A 67 -11.91 -14.34 8.55
CA ARG A 67 -13.16 -14.73 7.86
C ARG A 67 -13.03 -16.00 7.00
N THR A 68 -11.93 -16.76 7.12
CA THR A 68 -11.64 -17.96 6.32
C THR A 68 -11.53 -17.71 4.80
N GLY A 69 -11.19 -16.48 4.40
CA GLY A 69 -10.99 -16.12 3.00
C GLY A 69 -9.64 -16.56 2.45
N LEU A 70 -9.61 -16.95 1.18
CA LEU A 70 -8.38 -17.33 0.45
C LEU A 70 -7.61 -16.13 -0.11
N TYR A 71 -8.29 -15.00 -0.32
CA TYR A 71 -7.73 -13.78 -0.90
C TYR A 71 -8.18 -12.57 -0.09
N VAL A 72 -7.34 -11.54 -0.01
CA VAL A 72 -7.69 -10.26 0.60
C VAL A 72 -8.76 -9.57 -0.26
N GLN A 73 -9.85 -9.17 0.38
CA GLN A 73 -10.96 -8.45 -0.26
C GLN A 73 -11.01 -7.02 0.25
N LYS A 74 -11.65 -6.13 -0.53
CA LYS A 74 -11.85 -4.71 -0.18
C LYS A 74 -12.38 -4.51 1.25
N LYS A 75 -13.34 -5.33 1.69
CA LYS A 75 -13.90 -5.25 3.06
C LYS A 75 -12.86 -5.49 4.16
N ASP A 76 -11.86 -6.33 3.90
CA ASP A 76 -10.78 -6.65 4.85
C ASP A 76 -9.86 -5.44 5.03
N VAL A 77 -9.57 -4.74 3.92
CA VAL A 77 -8.77 -3.51 3.92
C VAL A 77 -9.53 -2.37 4.61
N ILE A 78 -10.83 -2.22 4.34
CA ILE A 78 -11.67 -1.22 5.00
C ILE A 78 -11.72 -1.46 6.52
N GLU A 79 -11.91 -2.72 6.94
CA GLU A 79 -11.93 -3.07 8.36
C GLU A 79 -10.55 -2.87 9.01
N ALA A 80 -9.48 -3.18 8.30
CA ALA A 80 -8.12 -2.88 8.74
C ALA A 80 -7.89 -1.37 8.90
N LEU A 81 -8.30 -0.56 7.93
CA LEU A 81 -8.21 0.90 7.98
C LEU A 81 -8.98 1.50 9.16
N LYS A 82 -10.21 1.03 9.41
CA LYS A 82 -11.04 1.44 10.55
C LYS A 82 -10.42 1.10 11.90
N LYS A 83 -9.68 -0.01 11.97
CA LYS A 83 -9.07 -0.50 13.22
C LYS A 83 -7.70 0.11 13.48
N TYR A 84 -6.93 0.36 12.42
CA TYR A 84 -5.52 0.77 12.52
C TYR A 84 -5.33 2.28 12.36
N SER A 85 -6.23 2.97 11.66
CA SER A 85 -6.10 4.39 11.41
C SER A 85 -7.31 5.15 11.95
N ASN A 86 -7.07 6.35 12.49
CA ASN A 86 -8.12 7.34 12.72
C ASN A 86 -8.54 8.05 11.41
N VAL A 87 -8.07 7.58 10.25
CA VAL A 87 -8.48 8.13 8.97
C VAL A 87 -9.97 7.82 8.83
N VAL A 88 -10.78 8.87 8.81
CA VAL A 88 -12.18 8.79 8.41
C VAL A 88 -12.15 8.22 6.99
N VAL A 89 -12.50 6.93 6.86
CA VAL A 89 -12.69 6.30 5.57
C VAL A 89 -13.90 6.99 4.97
N LEU A 90 -13.67 8.08 4.22
CA LEU A 90 -14.67 8.68 3.36
C LEU A 90 -15.18 7.57 2.46
N GLU A 91 -16.50 7.40 2.39
CA GLU A 91 -17.18 6.23 1.81
C GLU A 91 -16.89 5.98 0.31
N ASP A 92 -16.02 6.80 -0.30
CA ASP A 92 -15.66 6.80 -1.72
C ASP A 92 -14.40 5.98 -2.06
N VAL A 93 -14.09 4.90 -1.33
CA VAL A 93 -13.20 3.89 -1.93
C VAL A 93 -14.00 3.29 -3.08
N ASN A 94 -13.64 3.62 -4.33
CA ASN A 94 -14.34 3.18 -5.54
C ASN A 94 -14.65 1.67 -5.50
N GLU A 95 -15.86 1.25 -5.83
CA GLU A 95 -16.30 -0.15 -5.80
C GLU A 95 -15.64 -1.03 -6.86
N ASN A 96 -15.06 -0.40 -7.88
CA ASN A 96 -14.37 -1.08 -8.96
C ASN A 96 -12.91 -1.37 -8.60
N TRP A 97 -12.70 -2.39 -7.74
CA TRP A 97 -11.40 -3.05 -7.62
C TRP A 97 -11.48 -4.33 -8.44
N TYR A 98 -10.83 -4.35 -9.60
CA TYR A 98 -10.70 -5.53 -10.46
C TYR A 98 -9.60 -6.47 -9.94
#